data_AF-A0A346MYA4-F1
#
_entry.id   AF-A0A346MYA4-F1
#
_cell.length_a   1.000
_cell.length_b   1.000
_cell.length_c   1.000
_cell.angle_alpha   90.00
_cell.angle_beta   90.00
_cell.angle_gamma   90.00
#
_symmetry.space_group_name_H-M   'P 1'
#
loop_
_entity.id
_entity.type
_entity.pdbx_description
1 polymer ?
#
loop_
_entity_poly.entity_id
_entity_poly.type
_entity_poly.pdbx_seq_one_letter_code
_entity_poly.pdbx_strand_id
1 'polypeptide(L)'
;MICEHLAELERVLQAARIEETYRGQPWSKNCREWVYYRCVLDLAAIRTRHALADCVKDHVHRGTHDGSEQGLVCEVHHDALVGAHPDSAGGAPRFAG
;
A
#
# COMPACT_ATOMS: atom_id res chain seq x y z
N MET A 1 1.22 -12.92 5.96
CA MET A 1 1.08 -13.21 4.51
C MET A 1 -0.09 -12.40 3.98
N ILE A 2 0.10 -11.64 2.90
CA ILE A 2 -0.95 -10.82 2.28
C ILE A 2 -2.05 -11.69 1.64
N CYS A 3 -3.28 -11.19 1.53
CA CYS A 3 -4.41 -11.88 0.91
C CYS A 3 -4.27 -11.97 -0.62
N GLU A 4 -4.98 -12.91 -1.24
CA GLU A 4 -4.92 -13.13 -2.68
C GLU A 4 -5.27 -11.89 -3.52
N HIS A 5 -6.13 -11.01 -3.00
CA HIS A 5 -6.54 -9.77 -3.67
C HIS A 5 -5.40 -8.74 -3.82
N LEU A 6 -4.35 -8.84 -3.00
CA LEU A 6 -3.17 -7.95 -3.03
C LEU A 6 -1.88 -8.69 -3.41
N ALA A 7 -1.92 -10.02 -3.51
CA ALA A 7 -0.74 -10.85 -3.76
C ALA A 7 -0.08 -10.60 -5.12
N GLU A 8 -0.83 -10.20 -6.15
CA GLU A 8 -0.23 -9.76 -7.42
C GLU A 8 0.62 -8.51 -7.24
N LEU A 9 0.05 -7.46 -6.64
CA LEU A 9 0.76 -6.21 -6.44
C LEU A 9 1.97 -6.35 -5.50
N GLU A 10 1.85 -7.16 -4.44
CA GLU A 10 2.98 -7.48 -3.54
C GLU A 10 4.15 -8.10 -4.32
N ARG A 11 3.86 -9.06 -5.20
CA ARG A 11 4.88 -9.70 -6.06
C ARG A 11 5.54 -8.72 -7.01
N VAL A 12 4.78 -7.79 -7.58
CA VAL A 12 5.32 -6.78 -8.50
C VAL A 12 6.24 -5.80 -7.75
N LEU A 13 5.86 -5.36 -6.55
CA LEU A 13 6.71 -4.53 -5.69
C LEU A 13 8.02 -5.24 -5.32
N GLN A 14 7.93 -6.53 -4.96
CA GLN A 14 9.11 -7.36 -4.67
C GLN A 14 10.00 -7.54 -5.91
N ALA A 15 9.42 -7.81 -7.07
CA ALA A 15 10.15 -7.96 -8.34
C ALA A 15 10.86 -6.66 -8.75
N ALA A 16 10.22 -5.51 -8.49
CA ALA A 16 10.80 -4.18 -8.66
C ALA A 16 11.84 -3.82 -7.58
N ARG A 17 12.11 -4.73 -6.62
CA ARG A 17 13.02 -4.54 -5.49
C ARG A 17 12.71 -3.30 -4.67
N ILE A 18 11.42 -2.96 -4.56
CA ILE A 18 10.99 -1.92 -3.63
C ILE A 18 11.16 -2.46 -2.21
N GLU A 19 11.88 -1.69 -1.40
CA GLU A 19 12.19 -2.10 -0.03
C GLU A 19 10.93 -2.11 0.84
N GLU A 20 10.66 -3.24 1.47
CA GLU A 20 9.70 -3.37 2.56
C GLU A 20 10.30 -2.77 3.83
N THR A 21 9.64 -1.78 4.41
CA THR A 21 10.11 -1.07 5.62
C THR A 21 9.46 -1.60 6.89
N TYR A 22 8.25 -2.14 6.78
CA TYR A 22 7.51 -2.69 7.90
C TYR A 22 6.44 -3.67 7.42
N ARG A 23 6.14 -4.67 8.25
CA ARG A 23 5.04 -5.62 8.06
C ARG A 23 4.42 -5.95 9.41
N GLY A 24 3.10 -5.82 9.52
CA GLY A 24 2.36 -6.17 10.72
C GLY A 24 1.01 -5.51 10.85
N GLN A 25 0.59 -5.25 12.09
CA GLN A 25 -0.71 -4.64 12.44
C GLN A 25 -0.47 -3.24 13.03
N PRO A 26 -0.39 -2.19 12.18
CA PRO A 26 -0.14 -0.83 12.65
C PRO A 26 -1.31 -0.28 13.49
N TRP A 27 -2.52 -0.79 13.28
CA TRP A 27 -3.73 -0.34 13.98
C TRP A 27 -4.46 -1.52 14.65
N SER A 28 -5.06 -1.27 15.81
CA SER A 28 -5.68 -2.31 16.66
C SER A 28 -7.05 -2.80 16.18
N LYS A 29 -7.66 -2.15 15.18
CA LYS A 29 -8.95 -2.53 14.58
C LYS A 29 -8.82 -2.58 13.07
N ASN A 30 -9.42 -3.60 12.44
CA ASN A 30 -9.50 -3.76 10.99
C ASN A 30 -8.12 -3.73 10.28
N CYS A 31 -7.11 -4.37 10.87
CA CYS A 31 -5.81 -4.60 10.26
C CYS A 31 -5.38 -6.03 10.57
N ARG A 32 -5.24 -6.86 9.54
CA ARG A 32 -4.71 -8.23 9.68
C ARG A 32 -3.22 -8.26 9.35
N GLU A 33 -2.85 -7.75 8.18
CA GLU A 33 -1.47 -7.67 7.71
C GLU A 33 -1.29 -6.46 6.78
N TRP A 34 -0.53 -5.47 7.23
CA TRP A 34 -0.19 -4.29 6.44
C TRP A 34 1.30 -4.30 6.14
N VAL A 35 1.64 -4.11 4.87
CA VAL A 35 3.03 -4.10 4.39
C VAL A 35 3.34 -2.71 3.88
N TYR A 36 4.42 -2.14 4.40
CA TYR A 36 4.87 -0.80 4.10
C TYR A 36 6.09 -0.86 3.20
N TYR A 37 6.11 -0.01 2.18
CA TYR A 37 7.18 0.07 1.20
C TYR A 37 7.83 1.45 1.20
N ARG A 38 9.14 1.49 0.95
CA ARG A 38 9.93 2.73 0.79
C ARG A 38 9.67 3.42 -0.57
N CYS A 39 8.41 3.69 -0.89
CA CYS A 39 7.99 4.35 -2.11
C CYS A 39 6.67 5.10 -1.93
N VAL A 40 6.27 5.86 -2.94
CA VAL A 40 4.91 6.37 -3.11
C VAL A 40 4.18 5.48 -4.11
N LEU A 41 3.08 4.86 -3.70
CA LEU A 41 2.24 4.06 -4.59
C LEU A 41 1.35 5.00 -5.42
N ASP A 42 1.56 5.10 -6.72
CA ASP A 42 0.68 5.84 -7.63
C ASP A 42 -0.60 5.03 -7.87
N LEU A 43 -1.61 5.26 -7.03
CA LEU A 43 -2.85 4.46 -7.00
C LEU A 43 -3.58 4.48 -8.35
N ALA A 44 -3.58 5.63 -9.04
CA ALA A 44 -4.21 5.76 -10.35
C ALA A 44 -3.47 4.92 -11.39
N ALA A 45 -2.14 5.02 -11.45
CA ALA A 45 -1.35 4.22 -12.38
C ALA A 45 -1.45 2.72 -12.09
N ILE A 46 -1.36 2.33 -10.81
CA ILE A 46 -1.48 0.93 -10.39
C ILE A 46 -2.84 0.37 -10.80
N ARG A 47 -3.95 1.07 -10.56
CA ARG A 47 -5.30 0.63 -10.97
C ARG A 47 -5.48 0.49 -12.48
N THR A 48 -4.70 1.22 -13.27
CA THR A 48 -4.74 1.08 -14.74
C THR A 48 -3.93 -0.11 -15.25
N ARG A 49 -2.91 -0.55 -14.50
CA ARG A 49 -2.01 -1.65 -14.89
C ARG A 49 -2.42 -2.99 -14.29
N HIS A 50 -3.06 -2.97 -13.13
CA HIS A 50 -3.42 -4.15 -12.35
C HIS A 50 -4.94 -4.23 -12.21
N ALA A 51 -5.51 -5.38 -12.58
CA ALA A 51 -6.93 -5.66 -12.41
C ALA A 51 -7.23 -6.01 -10.94
N LEU A 52 -7.27 -4.99 -10.08
CA LEU A 52 -7.56 -5.15 -8.66
C LEU A 52 -9.03 -5.54 -8.46
N ALA A 53 -9.28 -6.45 -7.52
CA ALA A 53 -10.64 -6.83 -7.15
C ALA A 53 -11.43 -5.65 -6.55
N ASP A 54 -12.76 -5.68 -6.68
CA ASP A 54 -13.64 -4.60 -6.21
C ASP A 54 -13.52 -4.33 -4.70
N CYS A 55 -13.12 -5.34 -3.92
CA CYS A 55 -12.88 -5.22 -2.48
C CYS A 55 -11.59 -4.47 -2.12
N VAL A 56 -10.74 -4.16 -3.10
CA VAL A 56 -9.50 -3.40 -2.90
C VAL A 56 -9.78 -1.91 -3.09
N LYS A 57 -9.72 -1.15 -2.00
CA LYS A 57 -9.98 0.29 -1.96
C LYS A 57 -8.71 1.09 -1.77
N ASP A 58 -8.77 2.35 -2.19
CA ASP A 58 -7.69 3.30 -1.94
C ASP A 58 -7.71 3.67 -0.46
N HIS A 59 -6.56 3.52 0.18
CA HIS A 59 -6.32 4.01 1.53
C HIS A 59 -5.50 5.30 1.43
N VAL A 60 -6.00 6.37 2.03
CA VAL A 60 -5.29 7.66 2.10
C VAL A 60 -5.41 8.18 3.52
N HIS A 61 -4.28 8.30 4.21
CA HIS A 61 -4.19 8.87 5.54
C HIS A 61 -3.29 10.10 5.53
N ARG A 62 -3.90 11.26 5.74
CA ARG A 62 -3.22 12.57 5.81
C ARG A 62 -3.00 12.94 7.26
N GLY A 63 -2.29 12.10 8.00
CA GLY A 63 -2.03 12.33 9.42
C GLY A 63 -1.37 13.70 9.62
N THR A 64 -1.89 14.45 10.57
CA THR A 64 -1.37 15.78 10.93
C THR A 64 -0.21 15.68 11.93
N HIS A 65 -0.08 14.54 12.63
CA HIS A 65 0.96 14.29 13.64
C HIS A 65 1.61 12.90 13.52
N ASP A 66 0.90 11.88 13.03
CA ASP A 66 1.36 10.48 13.03
C ASP A 66 2.00 10.01 11.70
N GLY A 67 2.39 10.98 10.85
CA GLY A 67 2.85 10.72 9.49
C GLY A 67 1.69 10.57 8.50
N SER A 68 2.00 10.58 7.20
CA SER A 68 1.00 10.48 6.14
C SER A 68 1.36 9.37 5.17
N GLU A 69 0.36 8.55 4.85
CA GLU A 69 0.51 7.35 4.04
C GLU A 69 -0.59 7.24 2.98
N GLN A 70 -0.31 6.50 1.92
CA GLN A 70 -1.35 6.06 0.99
C GLN A 70 -1.05 4.68 0.43
N GLY A 71 -2.10 3.96 0.04
CA GLY A 71 -1.96 2.59 -0.40
C GLY A 71 -3.26 1.96 -0.86
N LEU A 72 -3.27 0.64 -0.89
CA LEU A 72 -4.41 -0.17 -1.27
C LEU A 72 -4.74 -1.12 -0.12
N VAL A 73 -6.01 -1.16 0.26
CA VAL A 73 -6.53 -1.99 1.36
C VAL A 73 -7.60 -2.94 0.84
N CYS A 74 -7.51 -4.22 1.19
CA CYS A 74 -8.58 -5.18 0.98
C CYS A 74 -9.57 -5.09 2.15
N GLU A 75 -10.80 -4.67 1.89
CA GLU A 75 -11.84 -4.52 2.91
C GLU A 75 -12.39 -5.87 3.43
N VAL A 76 -12.15 -6.97 2.70
CA VAL A 76 -12.60 -8.32 3.12
C VAL A 76 -11.64 -8.92 4.14
N HIS A 77 -10.34 -8.79 3.90
CA HIS A 77 -9.30 -9.42 4.73
C HIS A 77 -8.61 -8.43 5.68
N HIS A 78 -8.85 -7.14 5.48
CA HIS A 78 -8.20 -6.05 6.22
C HIS A 78 -6.68 -6.04 6.07
N ASP A 79 -6.21 -6.42 4.89
CA ASP A 79 -4.81 -6.36 4.50
C ASP A 79 -4.52 -5.10 3.71
N ALA A 80 -3.30 -4.58 3.78
CA ALA A 80 -2.92 -3.42 2.98
C ALA A 80 -1.49 -3.47 2.46
N LEU A 81 -1.29 -2.84 1.31
CA LEU A 81 0.02 -2.45 0.80
C LEU A 81 0.09 -0.92 0.81
N VAL A 82 1.04 -0.37 1.54
CA VAL A 82 1.09 1.05 1.89
C VAL A 82 2.45 1.63 1.56
N GLY A 83 2.46 2.88 1.09
CA GLY A 83 3.66 3.68 0.90
C GLY A 83 3.50 5.06 1.53
N ALA A 84 4.51 5.90 1.35
CA ALA A 84 4.45 7.29 1.78
C ALA A 84 3.37 8.06 1.00
N HIS A 85 2.70 9.00 1.66
CA HIS A 85 1.81 9.93 0.98
C HIS A 85 2.61 10.88 0.09
N PRO A 86 2.18 11.18 -1.15
CA PRO A 86 2.93 12.00 -2.12
C PRO A 86 3.30 13.38 -1.57
N ASP A 87 2.40 14.02 -0.81
CA ASP A 87 2.61 15.36 -0.25
C ASP A 87 3.68 15.41 0.85
N SER A 88 4.07 14.27 1.42
CA SER A 88 5.06 14.20 2.51
C SER A 88 6.22 13.24 2.22
N ALA A 89 6.27 12.70 1.01
CA ALA A 89 7.22 11.69 0.60
C ALA A 89 8.68 12.19 0.50
N GLY A 90 8.92 13.50 0.57
CA GLY A 90 10.28 14.08 0.61
C GLY A 90 11.19 13.67 -0.54
N GLY A 91 10.63 13.30 -1.70
CA GLY A 91 11.38 12.78 -2.86
C GLY A 91 11.51 11.25 -2.93
N ALA A 92 10.76 10.49 -2.13
CA ALA A 92 10.70 9.03 -2.25
C ALA A 92 10.30 8.60 -3.67
N PRO A 93 10.86 7.47 -4.18
CA PRO A 93 10.56 7.00 -5.52
C PRO A 93 9.08 6.68 -5.67
N ARG A 94 8.51 6.99 -6.84
CA ARG A 94 7.12 6.68 -7.17
C ARG A 94 7.05 5.35 -7.88
N PHE A 95 6.16 4.47 -7.43
CA PHE A 95 5.87 3.18 -8.04
C PHE A 95 4.51 3.25 -8.74
N ALA A 96 4.49 2.91 -10.03
CA ALA A 96 3.33 3.11 -10.91
C ALA A 96 2.69 1.81 -11.42
N GLY A 97 3.13 0.65 -10.95
CA GLY A 97 2.63 -0.67 -11.37
C GLY A 97 3.48 -1.35 -12.42
#